data_AF-A0A524KB28-F1
#
_entry.id   AF-A0A524KB28-F1
#
_cell.length_a   1.000
_cell.length_b   1.000
_cell.length_c   1.000
_cell.angle_alpha   90.00
_cell.angle_beta   90.00
_cell.angle_gamma   90.00
#
_symmetry.space_group_name_H-M   'P 1'
#
loop_
_entity.id
_entity.type
_entity.pdbx_description
1 polymer ?
#
loop_
_entity_poly.entity_id
_entity_poly.type
_entity_poly.pdbx_seq_one_letter_code
_entity_poly.pdbx_strand_id
1 'polypeptide(L)'
;MSDQQTSVEQTQGSPKAAGGLRQKIFNIIGWAAFLLLAPLVLKMLNLPQLQNFMIERLGGWGSPIALIGFFYSLLFLRVFFGSDQRYTPVLIGFTVSFLYFCNSLDISFMHWLYELAHKIPALSYNAMSFIAGILVIFLSNAMSGARRAKWPLDVLVLVVLPAGALIAAGILLPGPLGL
;
A
#
# COMPACT_ATOMS: atom_id res chain seq x y z
N MET A 1 38.28 -51.26 19.41
CA MET A 1 37.32 -50.89 20.47
C MET A 1 37.86 -49.62 21.10
N SER A 2 37.31 -48.42 20.88
CA SER A 2 35.93 -48.07 20.55
C SER A 2 35.86 -46.70 19.85
N ASP A 3 34.99 -46.63 18.84
CA ASP A 3 34.03 -45.58 18.44
C ASP A 3 34.38 -44.08 18.34
N GLN A 4 34.11 -43.60 17.12
CA GLN A 4 33.62 -42.30 16.66
C GLN A 4 33.18 -41.25 17.71
N GLN A 5 33.51 -39.98 17.46
CA GLN A 5 32.47 -38.97 17.14
C GLN A 5 33.03 -37.65 16.58
N THR A 6 32.58 -37.36 15.36
CA THR A 6 32.53 -36.09 14.65
C THR A 6 31.51 -35.13 15.29
N SER A 7 31.83 -33.83 15.33
CA SER A 7 30.88 -32.71 15.32
C SER A 7 31.68 -31.48 14.86
N VAL A 8 31.68 -31.10 13.58
CA VAL A 8 30.65 -30.36 12.83
C VAL A 8 30.08 -29.19 13.61
N GLU A 9 30.69 -28.01 13.43
CA GLU A 9 29.97 -26.74 13.53
C GLU A 9 30.46 -25.78 12.43
N GLN A 10 30.23 -26.18 11.17
CA GLN A 10 29.89 -25.21 10.13
C GLN A 10 28.39 -24.95 10.30
N THR A 11 27.96 -23.72 10.52
CA THR A 11 27.66 -22.86 9.38
C THR A 11 27.63 -21.41 9.83
N GLN A 12 28.70 -20.71 9.46
CA GLN A 12 28.67 -19.27 9.22
C GLN A 12 27.40 -18.93 8.45
N GLY A 13 26.64 -17.98 8.98
CA GLY A 13 25.39 -17.52 8.39
C GLY A 13 25.60 -17.20 6.92
N SER A 14 24.92 -17.95 6.05
CA SER A 14 24.87 -17.61 4.64
C SER A 14 24.33 -16.19 4.52
N PRO A 15 25.03 -15.26 3.85
CA PRO A 15 24.42 -14.00 3.46
C PRO A 15 23.24 -14.38 2.57
N LYS A 16 22.01 -13.99 2.99
CA LYS A 16 20.78 -14.12 2.21
C LYS A 16 21.11 -13.87 0.74
N ALA A 17 21.06 -14.93 -0.08
CA ALA A 17 21.34 -14.83 -1.50
C ALA A 17 20.52 -13.65 -2.05
N ALA A 18 21.25 -12.69 -2.62
CA ALA A 18 20.66 -11.56 -3.31
C ALA A 18 19.62 -12.12 -4.29
N GLY A 19 18.37 -11.71 -4.11
CA GLY A 19 17.23 -12.25 -4.84
C GLY A 19 17.50 -12.40 -6.33
N GLY A 20 17.08 -13.55 -6.89
CA GLY A 20 17.25 -13.85 -8.31
C GLY A 20 16.70 -12.74 -9.22
N LEU A 21 17.09 -12.75 -10.49
CA LEU A 21 16.68 -11.76 -11.51
C LEU A 21 15.18 -11.43 -11.45
N ARG A 22 14.34 -12.46 -11.28
CA ARG A 22 12.89 -12.36 -11.04
C ARG A 22 12.55 -11.39 -9.91
N GLN A 23 13.14 -11.55 -8.74
CA GLN A 23 12.87 -10.71 -7.57
C GLN A 23 13.30 -9.27 -7.78
N LYS A 24 14.42 -9.03 -8.49
CA LYS A 24 14.85 -7.67 -8.86
C LYS A 24 13.85 -7.00 -9.79
N ILE A 25 13.38 -7.69 -10.83
CA ILE A 25 12.38 -7.17 -11.78
C ILE A 25 11.09 -6.81 -11.05
N PHE A 26 10.56 -7.70 -10.20
CA PHE A 26 9.32 -7.41 -9.47
C PHE A 26 9.48 -6.34 -8.40
N ASN A 27 10.68 -6.18 -7.83
CA ASN A 27 10.95 -5.06 -6.95
C ASN A 27 10.90 -3.73 -7.71
N ILE A 28 11.49 -3.66 -8.91
CA ILE A 28 11.41 -2.47 -9.78
C ILE A 28 9.95 -2.18 -10.16
N ILE A 29 9.18 -3.20 -10.55
CA ILE A 29 7.75 -3.07 -10.85
C ILE A 29 6.99 -2.51 -9.63
N GLY A 30 7.31 -2.97 -8.43
CA GLY A 30 6.76 -2.45 -7.19
C GLY A 30 7.03 -0.97 -6.98
N TRP A 31 8.29 -0.55 -7.17
CA TRP A 31 8.67 0.87 -7.09
C TRP A 31 8.00 1.72 -8.16
N ALA A 32 7.93 1.21 -9.40
CA ALA A 32 7.20 1.87 -10.49
C ALA A 32 5.71 2.03 -10.16
N ALA A 33 5.09 1.04 -9.52
CA ALA A 33 3.72 1.14 -9.04
C ALA A 33 3.58 2.33 -8.06
N PHE A 34 4.44 2.42 -7.05
CA PHE A 34 4.38 3.55 -6.10
C PHE A 34 4.62 4.91 -6.76
N LEU A 35 5.48 4.97 -7.77
CA LEU A 35 5.72 6.20 -8.53
C LEU A 35 4.44 6.70 -9.23
N LEU A 36 3.55 5.80 -9.66
CA LEU A 36 2.25 6.17 -10.25
C LEU A 36 1.33 6.89 -9.26
N LEU A 37 1.52 6.71 -7.96
CA LEU A 37 0.74 7.42 -6.95
C LEU A 37 1.20 8.87 -6.74
N ALA A 38 2.45 9.20 -7.11
CA ALA A 38 3.00 10.54 -6.95
C ALA A 38 2.12 11.66 -7.56
N PRO A 39 1.67 11.58 -8.83
CA PRO A 39 0.78 12.60 -9.40
C PRO A 39 -0.54 12.74 -8.63
N LEU A 40 -1.09 11.65 -8.08
CA LEU A 40 -2.33 11.68 -7.31
C LEU A 40 -2.14 12.35 -5.96
N VAL A 41 -1.05 12.03 -5.25
CA VAL A 41 -0.70 12.68 -3.99
C VAL A 41 -0.53 14.18 -4.20
N LEU A 42 0.21 14.57 -5.24
CA LEU A 42 0.42 15.99 -5.56
C LEU A 42 -0.89 16.70 -5.90
N LYS A 43 -1.78 16.06 -6.67
CA LYS A 43 -3.13 16.60 -6.93
C LYS A 43 -3.90 16.85 -5.62
N MET A 44 -3.87 15.90 -4.69
CA MET A 44 -4.54 16.01 -3.38
C MET A 44 -3.91 17.08 -2.47
N LEU A 45 -2.64 17.44 -2.70
CA LEU A 45 -1.93 18.53 -2.01
C LEU A 45 -2.07 19.89 -2.72
N ASN A 46 -3.07 20.05 -3.60
CA ASN A 46 -3.29 21.25 -4.41
C ASN A 46 -2.14 21.60 -5.40
N LEU A 47 -1.34 20.61 -5.81
CA LEU A 47 -0.29 20.73 -6.83
C LEU A 47 -0.61 19.86 -8.06
N PRO A 48 -1.60 20.23 -8.90
CA PRO A 48 -2.10 19.38 -9.98
C PRO A 48 -1.18 19.30 -11.21
N GLN A 49 -0.04 19.99 -11.23
CA GLN A 49 0.83 20.13 -12.40
C GLN A 49 1.25 18.78 -12.99
N LEU A 50 1.69 17.86 -12.13
CA LEU A 50 2.13 16.53 -12.58
C LEU A 50 0.96 15.68 -13.08
N GLN A 51 -0.20 15.82 -12.45
CA GLN A 51 -1.42 15.13 -12.87
C GLN A 51 -1.92 15.65 -14.23
N ASN A 52 -1.88 16.96 -14.45
CA ASN A 52 -2.29 17.58 -15.71
C ASN A 52 -1.35 17.17 -16.84
N PHE A 53 -0.04 17.15 -16.58
CA PHE A 53 0.95 16.63 -17.54
C PHE A 53 0.66 15.18 -17.95
N MET A 54 0.29 14.32 -16.99
CA MET A 54 -0.10 12.94 -17.28
C MET A 54 -1.35 12.87 -18.15
N ILE A 55 -2.38 13.68 -17.86
CA ILE A 55 -3.61 13.74 -18.67
C ILE A 55 -3.32 14.28 -20.08
N GLU A 56 -2.48 15.30 -20.22
CA GLU A 56 -2.10 15.87 -21.52
C GLU A 56 -1.35 14.87 -22.40
N ARG A 57 -0.50 14.02 -21.80
CA ARG A 57 0.32 13.04 -22.54
C ARG A 57 -0.38 11.71 -22.77
N LEU A 58 -1.19 11.25 -21.82
CA LEU A 58 -1.79 9.91 -21.81
C LEU A 58 -3.31 9.94 -22.02
N GLY A 59 -3.92 11.13 -22.09
CA GLY A 59 -5.38 11.30 -22.20
C GLY A 59 -6.10 10.67 -21.01
N GLY A 60 -7.15 9.90 -21.28
CA GLY A 60 -7.92 9.19 -20.25
C GLY A 60 -7.10 8.19 -19.42
N TRP A 61 -5.99 7.68 -19.95
CA TRP A 61 -5.08 6.79 -19.21
C TRP A 61 -4.25 7.51 -18.15
N GLY A 62 -4.14 8.84 -18.24
CA GLY A 62 -3.56 9.68 -17.20
C GLY A 62 -4.53 10.01 -16.08
N SER A 63 -5.81 9.60 -16.15
CA SER A 63 -6.80 9.90 -15.13
C SER A 63 -6.46 9.26 -13.77
N PRO A 64 -6.87 9.86 -12.63
CA PRO A 64 -6.59 9.31 -11.30
C PRO A 64 -7.06 7.85 -11.14
N ILE A 65 -8.22 7.53 -11.71
CA ILE A 65 -8.79 6.17 -11.66
C ILE A 65 -7.93 5.19 -12.45
N ALA A 66 -7.50 5.55 -13.65
CA ALA A 66 -6.63 4.71 -14.47
C ALA A 66 -5.28 4.45 -13.79
N LEU A 67 -4.68 5.49 -13.20
CA LEU A 67 -3.41 5.39 -12.47
C LEU A 67 -3.52 4.47 -11.25
N ILE A 68 -4.64 4.49 -10.52
CA ILE A 68 -4.90 3.50 -9.47
C ILE A 68 -5.07 2.10 -10.04
N GLY A 69 -5.81 1.93 -11.13
CA GLY A 69 -5.94 0.64 -11.79
C GLY A 69 -4.56 0.05 -12.17
N PHE A 70 -3.68 0.89 -12.72
CA PHE A 70 -2.31 0.50 -13.05
C PHE A 70 -1.49 0.19 -11.79
N PHE A 71 -1.60 1.01 -10.76
CA PHE A 71 -0.93 0.77 -9.48
C PHE A 71 -1.32 -0.58 -8.88
N TYR A 72 -2.62 -0.89 -8.78
CA TYR A 72 -3.11 -2.17 -8.27
C TYR A 72 -2.64 -3.33 -9.16
N SER A 73 -2.66 -3.17 -10.48
CA SER A 73 -2.20 -4.21 -11.42
C SER A 73 -0.71 -4.53 -11.26
N LEU A 74 0.15 -3.50 -11.17
CA LEU A 74 1.59 -3.68 -10.99
C LEU A 74 1.93 -4.24 -9.61
N LEU A 75 1.22 -3.77 -8.57
CA LEU A 75 1.43 -4.26 -7.22
C LEU A 75 0.96 -5.72 -7.08
N PHE A 76 -0.16 -6.08 -7.70
CA PHE A 76 -0.60 -7.47 -7.82
C PHE A 76 0.47 -8.34 -8.50
N LEU A 77 1.03 -7.87 -9.62
CA LEU A 77 2.09 -8.58 -10.32
C LEU A 77 3.33 -8.80 -9.43
N ARG A 78 3.74 -7.77 -8.69
CA ARG A 78 4.82 -7.88 -7.69
C ARG A 78 4.50 -8.93 -6.63
N VAL A 79 3.29 -8.96 -6.12
CA VAL A 79 2.91 -9.85 -5.01
C VAL A 79 2.88 -11.30 -5.45
N PHE A 80 2.22 -11.60 -6.57
CA PHE A 80 2.08 -12.96 -7.08
C PHE A 80 3.40 -13.53 -7.62
N PHE A 81 4.21 -12.69 -8.27
CA PHE A 81 5.40 -13.16 -8.95
C PHE A 81 6.72 -12.77 -8.28
N GLY A 82 6.72 -11.87 -7.29
CA GLY A 82 7.95 -11.32 -6.72
C GLY A 82 8.30 -11.80 -5.31
N SER A 83 7.45 -12.60 -4.65
CA SER A 83 7.55 -12.78 -3.20
C SER A 83 7.28 -14.22 -2.73
N ASP A 84 8.31 -14.88 -2.16
CA ASP A 84 8.18 -16.07 -1.30
C ASP A 84 7.77 -15.70 0.14
N GLN A 85 6.96 -14.66 0.32
CA GLN A 85 6.60 -14.12 1.63
C GLN A 85 5.10 -14.28 1.93
N ARG A 86 4.70 -13.84 3.13
CA ARG A 86 3.35 -14.01 3.65
C ARG A 86 2.35 -13.17 2.86
N TYR A 87 1.46 -13.82 2.12
CA TYR A 87 0.41 -13.13 1.34
C TYR A 87 -0.65 -12.45 2.21
N THR A 88 -0.88 -12.94 3.44
CA THR A 88 -1.93 -12.46 4.35
C THR A 88 -1.89 -10.95 4.62
N PRO A 89 -0.80 -10.36 5.15
CA PRO A 89 -0.75 -8.92 5.41
C PRO A 89 -0.94 -8.12 4.12
N VAL A 90 -0.38 -8.59 3.00
CA VAL A 90 -0.52 -7.93 1.70
C VAL A 90 -1.97 -7.88 1.24
N LEU A 91 -2.69 -9.00 1.28
CA LEU A 91 -4.10 -9.07 0.90
C LEU A 91 -4.97 -8.17 1.78
N ILE A 92 -4.78 -8.22 3.10
CA ILE A 92 -5.49 -7.34 4.03
C ILE A 92 -5.20 -5.88 3.70
N GLY A 93 -3.91 -5.54 3.54
CA GLY A 93 -3.50 -4.19 3.19
C GLY A 93 -4.12 -3.71 1.88
N PHE A 94 -4.16 -4.58 0.86
CA PHE A 94 -4.75 -4.30 -0.45
C PHE A 94 -6.26 -4.03 -0.36
N THR A 95 -6.99 -4.83 0.43
CA THR A 95 -8.42 -4.63 0.65
C THR A 95 -8.68 -3.34 1.41
N VAL A 96 -7.96 -3.08 2.49
CA VAL A 96 -8.15 -1.89 3.33
C VAL A 96 -7.77 -0.62 2.58
N SER A 97 -6.64 -0.63 1.87
CA SER A 97 -6.23 0.51 1.05
C SER A 97 -7.19 0.79 -0.09
N PHE A 98 -7.80 -0.25 -0.66
CA PHE A 98 -8.80 -0.09 -1.71
C PHE A 98 -10.02 0.64 -1.17
N LEU A 99 -10.50 0.27 0.02
CA LEU A 99 -11.61 0.98 0.67
C LEU A 99 -11.27 2.46 0.91
N TYR A 100 -10.04 2.76 1.35
CA TYR A 100 -9.60 4.13 1.53
C TYR A 100 -9.49 4.93 0.23
N PHE A 101 -9.06 4.29 -0.87
CA PHE A 101 -9.06 4.94 -2.18
C PHE A 101 -10.46 5.12 -2.75
N CYS A 102 -11.38 4.18 -2.55
CA CYS A 102 -12.78 4.36 -2.90
C CYS A 102 -13.46 5.47 -2.09
N ASN A 103 -13.03 5.69 -0.85
CA ASN A 103 -13.46 6.84 -0.07
C ASN A 103 -12.84 8.15 -0.60
N SER A 104 -11.59 8.12 -1.04
CA SER A 104 -10.89 9.35 -1.48
C SER A 104 -11.18 9.77 -2.91
N LEU A 105 -11.47 8.81 -3.79
CA LEU A 105 -11.67 9.04 -5.20
C LEU A 105 -13.07 8.61 -5.54
N ASP A 106 -13.83 9.55 -6.09
CA ASP A 106 -15.17 9.28 -6.59
C ASP A 106 -15.08 8.32 -7.79
N ILE A 107 -15.14 7.04 -7.50
CA ILE A 107 -15.18 5.95 -8.47
C ILE A 107 -16.64 5.58 -8.66
N SER A 108 -17.15 5.69 -9.89
CA SER A 108 -18.57 5.54 -10.19
C SER A 108 -19.21 4.24 -9.68
N PHE A 109 -18.46 3.13 -9.65
CA PHE A 109 -18.94 1.84 -9.12
C PHE A 109 -19.08 1.81 -7.59
N MET A 110 -18.27 2.59 -6.87
CA MET A 110 -18.22 2.64 -5.40
C MET A 110 -18.72 3.99 -4.85
N HIS A 111 -19.47 4.75 -5.64
CA HIS A 111 -20.02 6.05 -5.24
C HIS A 111 -20.86 5.95 -3.96
N TRP A 112 -21.61 4.86 -3.79
CA TRP A 112 -22.40 4.60 -2.58
C TRP A 112 -21.53 4.54 -1.30
N LEU A 113 -20.31 4.00 -1.40
CA LEU A 113 -19.36 3.93 -0.28
C LEU A 113 -18.77 5.31 0.00
N TYR A 114 -18.45 6.05 -1.05
CA TYR A 114 -17.97 7.44 -0.97
C TYR A 114 -18.97 8.31 -0.20
N GLU A 115 -20.25 8.29 -0.61
CA GLU A 115 -21.32 9.02 0.07
C GLU A 115 -21.49 8.59 1.53
N LEU A 116 -21.43 7.29 1.81
CA LEU A 116 -21.61 6.78 3.17
C LEU A 116 -20.46 7.19 4.09
N ALA A 117 -19.23 7.14 3.61
CA ALA A 117 -18.04 7.50 4.36
C ALA A 117 -17.95 9.02 4.60
N HIS A 118 -18.42 9.83 3.66
CA HIS A 118 -18.50 11.30 3.84
C HIS A 118 -19.55 11.76 4.86
N LYS A 119 -20.46 10.88 5.31
CA LYS A 119 -21.35 11.17 6.45
C LYS A 119 -20.60 11.14 7.79
N ILE A 120 -19.40 10.56 7.83
CA ILE A 120 -18.57 10.49 9.04
C ILE A 120 -17.52 11.61 8.94
N PRO A 121 -17.51 12.61 9.84
CA PRO A 121 -16.58 13.75 9.77
C PRO A 121 -15.10 13.37 9.71
N ALA A 122 -14.73 12.24 10.32
CA ALA A 122 -13.37 11.73 10.27
C ALA A 122 -12.94 11.20 8.90
N LEU A 123 -13.89 10.75 8.08
CA LEU A 123 -13.63 10.14 6.77
C LEU A 123 -13.92 11.10 5.60
N SER A 124 -14.51 12.27 5.84
CA SER A 124 -14.81 13.25 4.80
C SER A 124 -13.57 13.94 4.20
N TYR A 125 -12.39 13.73 4.77
CA TYR A 125 -11.13 14.27 4.26
C TYR A 125 -10.53 13.33 3.21
N ASN A 126 -10.79 13.62 1.94
CA ASN A 126 -10.31 12.83 0.79
C ASN A 126 -8.80 12.62 0.81
N ALA A 127 -8.01 13.69 0.99
CA ALA A 127 -6.55 13.61 1.02
C ALA A 127 -6.03 12.74 2.17
N MET A 128 -6.63 12.82 3.37
CA MET A 128 -6.22 12.00 4.51
C MET A 128 -6.53 10.52 4.28
N SER A 129 -7.72 10.22 3.77
CA SER A 129 -8.09 8.85 3.39
C SER A 129 -7.15 8.31 2.32
N PHE A 130 -6.79 9.12 1.31
CA PHE A 130 -5.82 8.74 0.29
C PHE A 130 -4.47 8.36 0.90
N ILE A 131 -3.91 9.22 1.75
CA ILE A 131 -2.62 9.01 2.40
C ILE A 131 -2.68 7.77 3.31
N ALA A 132 -3.76 7.58 4.06
CA ALA A 132 -3.96 6.39 4.88
C ALA A 132 -3.95 5.12 4.01
N GLY A 133 -4.60 5.13 2.84
CA GLY A 133 -4.54 4.04 1.87
C GLY A 133 -3.11 3.73 1.42
N ILE A 134 -2.31 4.76 1.10
CA ILE A 134 -0.90 4.59 0.74
C ILE A 134 -0.10 3.97 1.89
N LEU A 135 -0.25 4.52 3.10
CA LEU A 135 0.46 4.07 4.30
C LEU A 135 0.15 2.60 4.63
N VAL A 136 -1.12 2.20 4.51
CA VAL A 136 -1.55 0.82 4.70
C VAL A 136 -0.83 -0.13 3.72
N ILE A 137 -0.67 0.27 2.46
CA ILE A 137 0.05 -0.56 1.46
C ILE A 137 1.55 -0.63 1.75
N PHE A 138 2.16 0.47 2.18
CA PHE A 138 3.56 0.44 2.58
C PHE A 138 3.76 -0.48 3.80
N LEU A 139 2.87 -0.36 4.78
CA LEU A 139 2.92 -1.12 6.01
C LEU A 139 2.67 -2.61 5.76
N SER A 140 1.70 -2.95 4.91
CA SER A 140 1.42 -4.34 4.53
C SER A 140 2.58 -4.99 3.80
N ASN A 141 3.22 -4.26 2.88
CA ASN A 141 4.42 -4.72 2.18
C ASN A 141 5.61 -4.89 3.12
N ALA A 142 5.78 -3.99 4.10
CA ALA A 142 6.83 -4.12 5.11
C ALA A 142 6.58 -5.34 6.03
N MET A 143 5.34 -5.56 6.45
CA MET A 143 4.93 -6.68 7.30
C MET A 143 4.99 -8.02 6.58
N SER A 144 4.79 -8.06 5.26
CA SER A 144 4.94 -9.27 4.45
C SER A 144 6.30 -9.95 4.65
N GLY A 145 7.38 -9.16 4.82
CA GLY A 145 8.72 -9.66 5.08
C GLY A 145 8.94 -10.24 6.48
N ALA A 146 8.06 -9.95 7.43
CA ALA A 146 8.17 -10.38 8.82
C ALA A 146 7.59 -11.80 9.00
N ARG A 147 8.43 -12.82 8.80
CA ARG A 147 8.05 -14.26 8.89
C ARG A 147 7.41 -14.70 10.22
N ARG A 148 7.51 -13.93 11.30
CA ARG A 148 7.01 -14.29 12.64
C ARG A 148 5.72 -13.59 13.07
N ALA A 149 5.19 -12.66 12.27
CA ALA A 149 3.94 -11.98 12.61
C ALA A 149 2.74 -12.94 12.49
N LYS A 150 1.79 -12.85 13.44
CA LYS A 150 0.54 -13.61 13.42
C LYS A 150 -0.58 -12.76 12.83
N TRP A 151 -1.60 -13.40 12.26
CA TRP A 151 -2.75 -12.74 11.64
C TRP A 151 -3.45 -11.65 12.49
N PRO A 152 -3.54 -11.74 13.84
CA PRO A 152 -4.16 -10.69 14.63
C PRO A 152 -3.33 -9.40 14.64
N LEU A 153 -2.00 -9.52 14.57
CA LEU A 153 -1.11 -8.38 14.46
C LEU A 153 -1.31 -7.68 13.11
N ASP A 154 -1.52 -8.46 12.03
CA ASP A 154 -1.83 -7.91 10.71
C ASP A 154 -3.13 -7.08 10.75
N VAL A 155 -4.19 -7.57 11.41
CA VAL A 155 -5.45 -6.83 11.56
C VAL A 155 -5.28 -5.57 12.43
N LEU A 156 -4.62 -5.69 13.58
CA LEU A 156 -4.40 -4.56 14.47
C LEU A 156 -3.64 -3.43 13.76
N VAL A 157 -2.57 -3.78 13.05
CA VAL A 157 -1.66 -2.81 12.44
C VAL A 157 -2.19 -2.27 11.11
N LEU A 158 -2.89 -3.08 10.31
CA LEU A 158 -3.36 -2.68 8.98
C LEU A 158 -4.80 -2.19 8.94
N VAL A 159 -5.63 -2.51 9.94
CA VAL A 159 -7.04 -2.11 10.00
C VAL A 159 -7.29 -1.14 11.14
N VAL A 160 -6.99 -1.56 12.38
CA VAL A 160 -7.37 -0.81 13.58
C VAL A 160 -6.55 0.46 13.70
N LEU A 161 -5.23 0.37 13.53
CA LEU A 161 -4.33 1.51 13.67
C LEU A 161 -4.60 2.61 12.61
N PRO A 162 -4.73 2.32 11.30
CA PRO A 162 -5.03 3.34 10.30
C PRO A 162 -6.42 3.95 10.47
N ALA A 163 -7.42 3.14 10.83
CA ALA A 163 -8.76 3.64 11.11
C ALA A 163 -8.78 4.56 12.35
N GLY A 164 -8.10 4.15 13.43
CA GLY A 164 -7.94 4.96 14.63
C GLY A 164 -7.18 6.25 14.36
N ALA A 165 -6.13 6.21 13.53
CA ALA A 165 -5.38 7.39 13.12
C ALA A 165 -6.23 8.38 12.31
N LEU A 166 -7.09 7.89 11.39
CA LEU A 166 -8.02 8.74 10.65
C LEU A 166 -9.08 9.37 11.56
N ILE A 167 -9.63 8.60 12.49
CA ILE A 167 -10.58 9.12 13.49
C ILE A 167 -9.92 10.20 14.35
N ALA A 168 -8.71 9.93 14.86
CA ALA A 168 -7.95 10.89 15.64
C ALA A 168 -7.62 12.15 14.82
N ALA A 169 -7.21 12.00 13.56
CA ALA A 169 -6.95 13.12 12.66
C ALA A 169 -8.20 13.96 12.43
N GLY A 170 -9.36 13.34 12.20
CA GLY A 170 -10.63 14.04 12.04
C GLY A 170 -11.10 14.79 13.28
N ILE A 171 -10.70 14.34 14.49
CA ILE A 171 -11.04 15.02 15.76
C ILE A 171 -10.00 16.11 16.10
N LEU A 172 -8.72 15.84 15.86
CA LEU A 172 -7.59 16.70 16.29
C LEU A 172 -7.22 17.79 15.29
N LEU A 173 -7.63 17.70 14.02
CA LEU A 173 -7.37 18.71 13.00
C LEU A 173 -8.66 19.48 12.64
N PRO A 174 -9.19 20.36 13.52
CA PRO A 174 -10.23 21.29 13.13
C PRO A 174 -9.61 22.46 12.35
N GLY A 175 -9.96 22.59 11.08
CA GLY A 175 -9.53 23.71 10.21
C GLY A 175 -8.30 23.41 9.33
N PRO A 176 -7.66 24.44 8.75
CA PRO A 176 -7.45 24.68 7.31
C PRO A 176 -6.53 23.68 6.56
N LEU A 177 -6.07 22.60 7.17
CA LEU A 177 -5.55 21.42 6.47
C LEU A 177 -6.67 20.48 5.99
N GLY A 178 -7.91 20.81 6.34
CA GLY A 178 -9.15 20.27 5.77
C GLY A 178 -9.80 21.18 4.72
N LEU A 179 -9.00 21.84 3.88
CA LEU A 179 -9.47 22.55 2.67
C LEU A 179 -9.58 21.59 1.48
#